data_AF-A0A377PG56-F1
#
_entry.id   AF-A0A377PG56-F1
#
_cell.length_a   1.000
_cell.length_b   1.000
_cell.length_c   1.000
_cell.angle_alpha   90.00
_cell.angle_beta   90.00
_cell.angle_gamma   90.00
#
_symmetry.space_group_name_H-M   'P 1'
#
loop_
_entity.id
_entity.type
_entity.pdbx_description
1 polymer ?
#
loop_
_entity_poly.entity_id
_entity_poly.type
_entity_poly.pdbx_seq_one_letter_code
_entity_poly.pdbx_strand_id
1 'polypeptide(L)'
;MIPDVSKALTWLESHPDALNGIRRGIERETLRVTPEGQLAASGHPEILGKALTHPWITTDFAESLLEFITPVDPSIDHMLSFLTDIHRYVARNLGSERMWPMSMPCFINKEEDIVLAQYGSSNVGRFKTLYREGLKNRYGALMQNHFWRAL
;
A
#
# COMPACT_ATOMS: atom_id res chain seq x y z
N MET A 1 -14.64 -26.34 12.76
CA MET A 1 -14.68 -27.67 12.13
C MET A 1 -14.35 -27.49 10.66
N ILE A 2 -13.32 -28.14 10.14
CA ILE A 2 -12.95 -28.06 8.71
C ILE A 2 -13.82 -29.06 7.93
N PRO A 3 -14.41 -28.67 6.78
CA PRO A 3 -15.23 -29.58 5.98
C PRO A 3 -14.39 -30.68 5.32
N ASP A 4 -15.02 -31.81 5.00
CA ASP A 4 -14.40 -32.85 4.19
C ASP A 4 -14.26 -32.38 2.73
N VAL A 5 -13.02 -32.33 2.25
CA VAL A 5 -12.65 -31.91 0.89
C VAL A 5 -12.04 -33.03 0.05
N SER A 6 -12.13 -34.29 0.52
CA SER A 6 -11.45 -35.44 -0.10
C SER A 6 -11.77 -35.60 -1.59
N LYS A 7 -13.04 -35.42 -1.97
CA LYS A 7 -13.46 -35.49 -3.39
C LYS A 7 -12.78 -34.45 -4.27
N ALA A 8 -12.64 -33.21 -3.77
CA ALA A 8 -11.99 -32.13 -4.50
C ALA A 8 -10.47 -32.36 -4.62
N LEU A 9 -9.85 -32.89 -3.56
CA LEU A 9 -8.43 -33.26 -3.59
C LEU A 9 -8.16 -34.38 -4.59
N THR A 10 -8.97 -35.45 -4.61
CA THR A 10 -8.83 -36.54 -5.60
C THR A 10 -9.01 -36.04 -7.04
N TRP A 11 -9.95 -35.11 -7.26
CA TRP A 11 -10.09 -34.47 -8.58
C TRP A 11 -8.84 -33.66 -8.94
N LEU A 12 -8.28 -32.90 -8.00
CA LEU A 12 -7.08 -32.09 -8.26
C LEU A 12 -5.84 -32.95 -8.52
N GLU A 13 -5.67 -34.04 -7.78
CA GLU A 13 -4.59 -35.03 -7.97
C GLU A 13 -4.61 -35.65 -9.37
N SER A 14 -5.81 -35.86 -9.94
CA SER A 14 -5.97 -36.39 -11.30
C SER A 14 -5.81 -35.33 -12.40
N HIS A 15 -5.76 -34.03 -12.05
CA HIS A 15 -5.62 -32.92 -12.98
C HIS A 15 -4.51 -31.95 -12.53
N PRO A 16 -3.24 -32.39 -12.43
CA PRO A 16 -2.16 -31.60 -11.84
C PRO A 16 -1.91 -30.27 -12.58
N ASP A 17 -2.16 -30.23 -13.89
CA ASP A 17 -1.97 -29.04 -14.71
C ASP A 17 -3.07 -27.99 -14.54
N ALA A 18 -4.17 -28.30 -13.83
CA ALA A 18 -5.29 -27.38 -13.64
C ALA A 18 -4.91 -26.11 -12.85
N LEU A 19 -3.82 -26.15 -12.07
CA LEU A 19 -3.30 -25.01 -11.31
C LEU A 19 -2.09 -24.34 -11.98
N ASN A 20 -1.64 -24.82 -13.14
CA ASN A 20 -0.55 -24.19 -13.85
C ASN A 20 -0.97 -22.78 -14.32
N GLY A 21 -0.07 -21.81 -14.13
CA GLY A 21 -0.29 -20.44 -14.58
C GLY A 21 -1.08 -19.55 -13.61
N ILE A 22 -1.19 -19.89 -12.33
CA ILE A 22 -1.70 -18.95 -11.30
C ILE A 22 -0.93 -17.64 -11.38
N ARG A 23 -1.66 -16.52 -11.47
CA ARG A 23 -1.12 -15.17 -11.48
C ARG A 23 -1.42 -14.46 -10.16
N ARG A 24 -0.52 -13.59 -9.72
CA ARG A 24 -0.55 -12.91 -8.41
C ARG A 24 -0.18 -11.45 -8.54
N GLY A 25 -0.55 -10.65 -7.56
CA GLY A 25 -0.07 -9.28 -7.36
C GLY A 25 -0.04 -9.00 -5.86
N ILE A 26 0.81 -8.06 -5.45
CA ILE A 26 0.91 -7.59 -4.08
C ILE A 26 0.69 -6.08 -4.06
N GLU A 27 -0.17 -5.67 -3.13
CA GLU A 27 -0.30 -4.30 -2.66
C GLU A 27 0.31 -4.25 -1.25
N ARG A 28 1.23 -3.32 -1.02
CA ARG A 28 1.90 -3.16 0.28
C ARG A 28 1.97 -1.69 0.65
N GLU A 29 1.40 -1.36 1.79
CA GLU A 29 1.39 -0.01 2.32
C GLU A 29 2.48 0.21 3.39
N THR A 30 2.93 1.46 3.55
CA THR A 30 3.88 1.87 4.59
C THR A 30 3.84 3.36 4.86
N LEU A 31 3.92 3.75 6.13
CA LEU A 31 4.05 5.16 6.51
C LEU A 31 5.49 5.62 6.31
N ARG A 32 5.66 6.81 5.75
CA ARG A 32 6.90 7.56 5.83
C ARG A 32 7.03 8.15 7.23
N VAL A 33 8.18 7.93 7.84
CA VAL A 33 8.48 8.36 9.21
C VAL A 33 9.85 9.02 9.30
N THR A 34 10.01 9.91 10.27
CA THR A 34 11.33 10.46 10.63
C THR A 34 12.21 9.39 11.29
N PRO A 35 13.53 9.61 11.43
CA PRO A 35 14.41 8.71 12.17
C PRO A 35 13.97 8.44 13.62
N GLU A 36 13.22 9.35 14.22
CA GLU A 36 12.67 9.27 15.58
C GLU A 36 11.34 8.49 15.62
N GLY A 37 10.83 8.00 14.49
CA GLY A 37 9.59 7.23 14.40
C GLY A 37 8.32 8.08 14.44
N GLN A 38 8.43 9.38 14.14
CA GLN A 38 7.27 10.27 13.99
C GLN A 38 6.77 10.26 12.55
N LEU A 39 5.48 10.54 12.35
CA LEU A 39 4.91 10.63 11.00
C LEU A 39 5.60 11.75 10.20
N ALA A 40 6.01 11.45 8.97
CA ALA A 40 6.58 12.46 8.08
C ALA A 40 5.53 13.49 7.65
N ALA A 41 5.87 14.77 7.77
CA ALA A 41 5.00 15.89 7.37
C ALA A 41 5.28 16.40 5.94
N SER A 42 6.34 15.92 5.30
CA SER A 42 6.66 16.28 3.91
C SER A 42 5.64 15.68 2.95
N GLY A 43 5.48 16.29 1.77
CA GLY A 43 4.62 15.77 0.71
C GLY A 43 5.17 14.50 0.05
N HIS A 44 4.40 13.91 -0.87
CA HIS A 44 4.87 12.80 -1.70
C HIS A 44 6.14 13.22 -2.47
N PRO A 45 7.26 12.49 -2.36
CA PRO A 45 8.52 12.90 -2.99
C PRO A 45 8.37 13.05 -4.51
N GLU A 46 8.72 14.21 -5.05
CA GLU A 46 8.52 14.53 -6.48
C GLU A 46 9.23 13.54 -7.43
N ILE A 47 10.35 13.00 -7.00
CA ILE A 47 11.15 12.01 -7.74
C ILE A 47 10.44 10.64 -7.91
N LEU A 48 9.41 10.37 -7.10
CA LEU A 48 8.53 9.20 -7.26
C LEU A 48 7.42 9.46 -8.29
N GLY A 49 7.33 10.67 -8.83
CA GLY A 49 6.38 11.06 -9.86
C GLY A 49 5.04 11.51 -9.28
N LYS A 50 3.95 11.13 -9.95
CA LYS A 50 2.59 11.54 -9.58
C LYS A 50 1.83 10.34 -9.04
N ALA A 51 1.55 10.33 -7.74
CA ALA A 51 0.78 9.26 -7.09
C ALA A 51 -0.54 8.94 -7.81
N LEU A 52 -1.21 9.95 -8.38
CA LEU A 52 -2.48 9.76 -9.10
C LEU A 52 -2.37 8.79 -10.30
N THR A 53 -1.22 8.75 -10.97
CA THR A 53 -1.06 8.06 -12.27
C THR A 53 0.13 7.12 -12.33
N HIS A 54 0.97 7.09 -11.30
CA HIS A 54 2.17 6.25 -11.30
C HIS A 54 1.76 4.78 -11.11
N PRO A 55 2.25 3.85 -11.95
CA PRO A 55 1.70 2.50 -12.04
C PRO A 55 2.04 1.58 -10.87
N TRP A 56 3.08 1.89 -10.08
CA TRP A 56 3.63 0.97 -9.07
C TRP A 56 3.81 1.58 -7.68
N ILE A 57 3.68 2.90 -7.56
CA ILE A 57 3.99 3.67 -6.36
C ILE A 57 2.94 4.76 -6.28
N THR A 58 2.09 4.70 -5.27
CA THR A 58 1.04 5.69 -5.03
C THR A 58 0.99 6.01 -3.54
N THR A 59 0.01 6.81 -3.15
CA THR A 59 -0.40 7.00 -1.76
C THR A 59 -1.79 6.45 -1.56
N ASP A 60 -2.05 5.87 -0.39
CA ASP A 60 -3.41 5.55 0.03
C ASP A 60 -4.02 6.73 0.81
N PHE A 61 -4.49 6.56 2.05
CA PHE A 61 -5.29 7.57 2.75
C PHE A 61 -4.52 8.88 3.02
N ALA A 62 -3.32 8.78 3.57
CA ALA A 62 -2.48 9.91 3.93
C ALA A 62 -1.39 10.18 2.88
N GLU A 63 -0.93 11.42 2.78
CA GLU A 63 0.17 11.82 1.91
C GLU A 63 1.51 11.15 2.27
N SER A 64 1.65 10.74 3.53
CA SER A 64 2.77 9.97 4.04
C SER A 64 2.55 8.45 4.01
N LEU A 65 1.36 7.97 3.65
CA LEU A 65 1.05 6.54 3.52
C LEU A 65 1.33 6.10 2.08
N LEU A 66 2.54 5.61 1.84
CA LEU A 66 2.93 5.04 0.56
C LEU A 66 2.26 3.69 0.36
N GLU A 67 1.97 3.37 -0.90
CA GLU A 67 1.43 2.10 -1.34
C GLU A 67 2.19 1.63 -2.59
N PHE A 68 2.69 0.39 -2.54
CA PHE A 68 3.41 -0.24 -3.63
C PHE A 68 2.56 -1.33 -4.26
N ILE A 69 2.46 -1.30 -5.58
CA ILE A 69 1.59 -2.18 -6.36
C ILE A 69 2.44 -2.90 -7.39
N THR A 70 2.53 -4.22 -7.29
CA THR A 70 3.24 -5.02 -8.32
C THR A 70 2.33 -5.27 -9.52
N PRO A 71 2.87 -5.37 -10.75
CA PRO A 71 2.10 -5.89 -11.88
C PRO A 71 1.69 -7.34 -11.64
N VAL A 72 0.68 -7.80 -12.38
CA VAL A 72 0.18 -9.18 -12.28
C VAL A 72 1.17 -10.16 -12.90
N ASP A 73 1.72 -11.07 -12.08
CA ASP A 73 2.85 -11.92 -12.42
C ASP A 73 2.56 -13.42 -12.15
N PRO A 74 2.97 -14.35 -13.05
CA PRO A 74 2.91 -15.78 -12.76
C PRO A 74 4.02 -16.29 -11.81
N SER A 75 5.16 -15.59 -11.73
CA SER A 75 6.34 -15.96 -10.96
C SER A 75 6.37 -15.27 -9.60
N ILE A 76 6.46 -16.06 -8.53
CA ILE A 76 6.57 -15.55 -7.16
C ILE A 76 7.89 -14.79 -6.98
N ASP A 77 9.00 -15.35 -7.45
CA ASP A 77 10.34 -14.75 -7.27
C ASP A 77 10.47 -13.43 -8.03
N HIS A 78 9.91 -13.36 -9.25
CA HIS A 78 9.94 -12.12 -10.03
C HIS A 78 9.08 -11.04 -9.36
N MET A 79 7.87 -11.37 -8.91
CA MET A 79 7.00 -10.45 -8.19
C MET A 79 7.66 -9.91 -6.90
N LEU A 80 8.27 -10.77 -6.10
CA LEU A 80 8.97 -10.36 -4.86
C LEU A 80 10.23 -9.53 -5.16
N SER A 81 10.96 -9.85 -6.23
CA SER A 81 12.11 -9.06 -6.67
C SER A 81 11.66 -7.67 -7.13
N PHE A 82 10.58 -7.58 -7.90
CA PHE A 82 9.99 -6.31 -8.33
C PHE A 82 9.56 -5.45 -7.15
N LEU A 83 8.84 -6.05 -6.18
CA LEU A 83 8.46 -5.36 -4.95
C LEU A 83 9.69 -4.86 -4.18
N THR A 84 10.75 -5.67 -4.11
CA THR A 84 12.02 -5.29 -3.47
C THR A 84 12.69 -4.12 -4.19
N ASP A 85 12.63 -4.08 -5.52
CA ASP A 85 13.21 -2.99 -6.31
C ASP A 85 12.44 -1.68 -6.12
N ILE A 86 11.11 -1.71 -6.03
CA ILE A 86 10.31 -0.55 -5.60
C ILE A 86 10.80 -0.05 -4.24
N HIS A 87 10.92 -0.94 -3.25
CA HIS A 87 11.37 -0.57 -1.91
C HIS A 87 12.78 0.05 -1.92
N ARG A 88 13.71 -0.53 -2.69
CA ARG A 88 15.08 0.00 -2.84
C ARG A 88 15.09 1.37 -3.47
N TYR A 89 14.32 1.57 -4.53
CA TYR A 89 14.21 2.86 -5.21
C TYR A 89 13.63 3.92 -4.28
N VAL A 90 12.52 3.61 -3.60
CA VAL A 90 11.89 4.54 -2.67
C VAL A 90 12.81 4.86 -1.50
N ALA A 91 13.39 3.86 -0.84
CA ALA A 91 14.27 4.06 0.32
C ALA A 91 15.45 5.00 0.03
N ARG A 92 16.03 4.93 -1.18
CA ARG A 92 17.14 5.81 -1.59
C ARG A 92 16.71 7.26 -1.85
N ASN A 93 15.42 7.48 -2.08
CA ASN A 93 14.85 8.75 -2.51
C ASN A 93 13.98 9.42 -1.42
N LEU A 94 14.00 8.89 -0.19
CA LEU A 94 13.28 9.43 0.98
C LEU A 94 14.11 10.44 1.80
N GLY A 95 15.35 10.73 1.40
CA GLY A 95 16.24 11.60 2.16
C GLY A 95 16.57 11.00 3.53
N SER A 96 16.20 11.68 4.62
CA SER A 96 16.36 11.18 6.00
C SER A 96 15.17 10.35 6.50
N GLU A 97 14.04 10.35 5.78
CA GLU A 97 12.85 9.59 6.15
C GLU A 97 13.04 8.09 5.92
N ARG A 98 12.17 7.30 6.57
CA ARG A 98 12.19 5.84 6.54
C ARG A 98 10.78 5.28 6.34
N MET A 99 10.69 4.00 6.02
CA MET A 99 9.43 3.27 5.92
C MET A 99 9.13 2.58 7.25
N TRP A 100 7.91 2.77 7.76
CA TRP A 100 7.44 2.11 8.97
C TRP A 100 7.21 0.61 8.73
N PRO A 101 7.79 -0.29 9.54
CA PRO A 101 7.78 -1.73 9.27
C PRO A 101 6.58 -2.48 9.89
N MET A 102 5.72 -1.82 10.66
CA MET A 102 4.65 -2.48 11.42
C MET A 102 3.25 -2.10 10.94
N SER A 103 2.28 -2.99 11.13
CA SER A 103 0.85 -2.79 10.78
C SER A 103 0.09 -1.87 11.73
N MET A 104 0.62 -1.61 12.91
CA MET A 104 0.10 -0.54 13.78
C MET A 104 0.88 0.73 13.48
N PRO A 105 0.24 1.90 13.41
CA PRO A 105 0.89 3.15 13.03
C PRO A 105 2.02 3.49 14.00
N CYS A 106 2.94 4.30 13.50
CA CYS A 106 3.97 4.93 14.29
C CYS A 106 3.37 5.91 15.32
N PHE A 107 4.21 6.61 16.06
CA PHE A 107 3.72 7.61 16.99
C PHE A 107 3.08 8.77 16.22
N ILE A 108 1.78 8.99 16.45
CA ILE A 108 1.00 10.10 15.89
C ILE A 108 0.55 10.95 17.07
N ASN A 109 1.08 12.18 17.16
CA ASN A 109 0.76 13.10 18.27
C ASN A 109 -0.69 13.55 18.21
N LYS A 110 -1.09 14.08 17.05
CA LYS A 110 -2.44 14.59 16.81
C LYS A 110 -2.97 14.06 15.49
N GLU A 111 -4.27 13.80 15.45
CA GLU A 111 -4.96 13.40 14.22
C GLU A 111 -4.87 14.47 13.11
N GLU A 112 -4.74 15.73 13.53
CA GLU A 112 -4.54 16.90 12.66
C GLU A 112 -3.21 16.85 11.88
N ASP A 113 -2.21 16.12 12.38
CA ASP A 113 -0.91 15.96 11.74
C ASP A 113 -1.00 15.04 10.50
N ILE A 114 -2.11 14.31 10.35
CA ILE A 114 -2.33 13.41 9.21
C ILE A 114 -2.83 14.22 8.02
N VAL A 115 -1.91 14.55 7.12
CA VAL A 115 -2.21 15.17 5.83
C VAL A 115 -2.83 14.13 4.90
N LEU A 116 -4.03 14.39 4.39
CA LEU A 116 -4.68 13.53 3.39
C LEU A 116 -3.88 13.49 2.10
N ALA A 117 -3.94 12.36 1.37
CA ALA A 117 -3.25 12.24 0.09
C ALA A 117 -3.71 13.30 -0.93
N GLN A 118 -2.74 13.91 -1.59
CA GLN A 118 -2.89 15.02 -2.53
C GLN A 118 -2.67 14.55 -3.97
N TYR A 119 -3.70 14.66 -4.81
CA TYR A 119 -3.65 14.19 -6.21
C TYR A 119 -3.73 15.32 -7.25
N GLY A 120 -3.42 16.55 -6.84
CA GLY A 120 -3.43 17.73 -7.71
C GLY A 120 -4.84 18.31 -7.95
N SER A 121 -4.95 19.19 -8.96
CA SER A 121 -6.14 20.03 -9.19
C SER A 121 -7.15 19.47 -10.19
N SER A 122 -6.86 18.33 -10.84
CA SER A 122 -7.79 17.68 -11.76
C SER A 122 -9.06 17.23 -11.01
N ASN A 123 -10.20 17.15 -11.70
CA ASN A 123 -11.45 16.71 -11.08
C ASN A 123 -11.32 15.33 -10.42
N VAL A 124 -10.62 14.40 -11.08
CA VAL A 124 -10.37 13.05 -10.55
C VAL A 124 -9.48 13.10 -9.30
N GLY A 125 -8.42 13.92 -9.33
CA GLY A 125 -7.53 14.08 -8.19
C GLY A 125 -8.24 14.68 -6.98
N ARG A 126 -8.96 15.80 -7.20
CA ARG A 126 -9.76 16.45 -6.16
C ARG A 126 -10.83 15.53 -5.59
N PHE A 127 -11.47 14.71 -6.42
CA PHE A 127 -12.45 13.73 -5.96
C PHE A 127 -11.83 12.67 -5.05
N LYS A 128 -10.64 12.14 -5.39
CA LYS A 128 -9.94 11.16 -4.54
C LYS A 128 -9.52 11.74 -3.18
N THR A 129 -9.10 13.00 -3.13
CA THR A 129 -8.80 13.69 -1.87
C THR A 129 -10.09 13.96 -1.07
N LEU A 130 -11.17 14.41 -1.73
CA LEU A 130 -12.47 14.62 -1.08
C LEU A 130 -13.07 13.33 -0.49
N TYR A 131 -12.88 12.19 -1.18
CA TYR A 131 -13.26 10.89 -0.65
C TYR A 131 -12.57 10.58 0.68
N ARG A 132 -11.26 10.85 0.78
CA ARG A 132 -10.48 10.67 2.01
C ARG A 132 -10.91 11.63 3.12
N GLU A 133 -11.28 12.86 2.77
CA GLU A 133 -11.91 13.80 3.70
C GLU A 133 -13.23 13.23 4.24
N GLY A 134 -14.03 12.58 3.39
CA GLY A 134 -15.22 11.85 3.81
C GLY A 134 -14.92 10.70 4.79
N LEU A 135 -13.86 9.91 4.53
CA LEU A 135 -13.43 8.83 5.42
C LEU A 135 -12.95 9.36 6.78
N LYS A 136 -12.14 10.43 6.77
CA LYS A 136 -11.68 11.12 7.98
C LYS A 136 -12.88 11.54 8.84
N ASN A 137 -13.87 12.20 8.25
CA ASN A 137 -15.03 12.70 8.99
C ASN A 137 -15.95 11.59 9.52
N ARG A 138 -15.96 10.40 8.91
CA ARG A 138 -16.80 9.27 9.35
C ARG A 138 -16.13 8.37 10.38
N TYR A 139 -14.82 8.17 10.26
CA TYR A 139 -14.10 7.11 10.98
C TYR A 139 -12.88 7.61 11.77
N GLY A 140 -12.48 8.87 11.59
CA GLY A 140 -11.23 9.43 12.10
C GLY A 140 -10.02 9.04 11.22
N ALA A 141 -9.08 9.96 11.05
CA ALA A 141 -7.84 9.76 10.29
C ALA A 141 -6.88 8.78 10.96
N LEU A 142 -6.86 8.70 12.30
CA LEU A 142 -6.05 7.71 13.01
C LEU A 142 -6.42 6.28 12.61
N MET A 143 -7.72 6.00 12.44
CA MET A 143 -8.19 4.68 12.06
C MET A 143 -7.68 4.28 10.67
N GLN A 144 -7.62 5.23 9.74
CA GLN A 144 -7.25 5.00 8.34
C GLN A 144 -5.75 4.81 8.14
N ASN A 145 -4.92 5.11 9.15
CA ASN A 145 -3.49 4.78 9.14
C ASN A 145 -3.19 3.42 9.79
N HIS A 146 -4.22 2.62 10.12
CA HIS A 146 -4.05 1.21 10.47
C HIS A 146 -4.09 0.34 9.21
N PHE A 147 -3.06 -0.48 9.05
CA PHE A 147 -2.92 -1.41 7.93
C PHE A 147 -3.90 -2.61 7.98
N TRP A 148 -4.67 -2.76 9.06
CA TRP A 148 -5.64 -3.85 9.23
C TRP A 148 -6.98 -3.64 8.50
N ARG A 149 -7.16 -2.53 7.78
CA ARG A 149 -8.41 -2.20 7.07
C ARG A 149 -8.30 -2.23 5.54
N ALA A 150 -7.12 -2.52 4.98
CA ALA A 150 -6.89 -2.53 3.53
C ALA A 150 -7.37 -3.82 2.80
N LEU A 151 -8.25 -4.62 3.41
CA LEU A 151 -8.90 -5.79 2.77
C LEU A 151 -10.41 -5.77 2.98
#